data_AF-A0A1H9TKE9-F1
#
_entry.id   AF-A0A1H9TKE9-F1
#
_cell.length_a   1.000
_cell.length_b   1.000
_cell.length_c   1.000
_cell.angle_alpha   90.00
_cell.angle_beta   90.00
_cell.angle_gamma   90.00
#
_symmetry.space_group_name_H-M   'P 1'
#
loop_
_entity.id
_entity.type
_entity.pdbx_description
1 polymer ?
#
loop_
_entity_poly.entity_id
_entity_poly.type
_entity_poly.pdbx_seq_one_letter_code
_entity_poly.pdbx_strand_id
1 'polypeptide(L)'
;MHKKTVVDFKELGHRLIFENPVKILATKLIDDVEAILKKVVYYQSQGYYVVGYVIYEAGKAFENNFSVKTFPLSGEYLVYFTVHSEVKKNPFLLITR
;
A
#
# COMPACT_ATOMS: atom_id res chain seq x y z
N MET A 1 -1.89 13.32 -7.50
CA MET A 1 -0.66 12.65 -7.96
C MET A 1 0.15 12.22 -6.75
N HIS A 2 0.54 10.95 -6.65
CA HIS A 2 1.40 10.45 -5.57
C HIS A 2 2.73 11.21 -5.57
N LYS A 3 3.16 11.75 -4.42
CA LYS A 3 4.43 12.48 -4.33
C LYS A 3 5.55 11.60 -3.76
N LYS A 4 5.31 10.95 -2.62
CA LYS A 4 6.25 10.02 -1.97
C LYS A 4 5.54 9.17 -0.90
N THR A 5 6.05 7.96 -0.66
CA THR A 5 5.74 7.16 0.53
C THR A 5 7.01 7.02 1.37
N VAL A 6 6.90 7.17 2.68
CA VAL A 6 8.02 6.95 3.62
C VAL A 6 7.61 5.86 4.60
N VAL A 7 8.43 4.83 4.74
CA VAL A 7 8.23 3.75 5.71
C VAL A 7 9.42 3.70 6.65
N ASP A 8 9.16 3.93 7.94
CA ASP A 8 10.15 3.94 9.00
C ASP A 8 10.12 2.61 9.76
N PHE A 9 11.14 1.78 9.53
CA PHE A 9 11.40 0.56 10.30
C PHE A 9 12.22 0.94 11.54
N LYS A 10 11.55 1.50 12.54
CA LYS A 10 12.18 2.09 13.73
C LYS A 10 13.09 1.11 14.46
N GLU A 11 12.61 -0.10 14.71
CA GLU A 11 13.37 -1.17 15.40
C GLU A 11 14.61 -1.61 14.63
N LEU A 12 14.61 -1.43 13.30
CA LEU A 12 15.74 -1.75 12.43
C LEU A 12 16.64 -0.53 12.14
N GLY A 13 16.29 0.66 12.63
CA GLY A 13 17.02 1.89 12.32
C GLY A 13 17.03 2.23 10.82
N HIS A 14 16.00 1.84 10.07
CA HIS A 14 15.95 2.02 8.62
C HIS A 14 14.75 2.86 8.19
N ARG A 15 14.96 3.77 7.24
CA ARG A 15 13.92 4.52 6.53
C ARG A 15 13.97 4.16 5.07
N LEU A 16 12.83 3.74 4.52
CA LEU A 16 12.64 3.54 3.09
C LEU A 16 11.81 4.68 2.52
N ILE A 17 12.30 5.29 1.45
CA ILE A 17 11.62 6.38 0.74
C ILE A 17 11.33 5.92 -0.69
N PHE A 18 10.04 5.92 -1.03
CA PHE A 18 9.52 5.51 -2.32
C PHE A 18 9.02 6.75 -3.08
N GLU A 19 9.59 6.98 -4.26
CA GLU A 19 9.28 8.10 -5.14
C GLU A 19 9.15 7.57 -6.58
N ASN A 20 8.57 8.36 -7.48
CA ASN A 20 8.48 8.04 -8.92
C ASN A 20 7.93 6.63 -9.21
N PRO A 21 6.68 6.33 -8.82
CA PRO A 21 6.12 4.99 -9.02
C PRO A 21 6.01 4.66 -10.52
N VAL A 22 6.42 3.45 -10.90
CA VAL A 22 6.24 2.95 -12.28
C VAL A 22 4.78 2.56 -12.55
N LYS A 23 4.03 2.24 -11.49
CA LYS A 23 2.62 1.90 -11.56
C LYS A 23 1.90 2.25 -10.27
N ILE A 24 0.63 2.64 -10.39
CA ILE A 24 -0.32 2.73 -9.28
C ILE A 24 -1.34 1.61 -9.45
N LEU A 25 -1.55 0.83 -8.39
CA LEU A 25 -2.53 -0.25 -8.28
C LEU A 25 -3.55 0.16 -7.24
N ALA A 26 -4.71 0.64 -7.67
CA ALA A 26 -5.73 1.13 -6.75
C ALA A 26 -7.15 0.86 -7.24
N THR A 27 -8.08 0.65 -6.32
CA THR A 27 -9.51 0.54 -6.63
C THR A 27 -10.39 1.06 -5.51
N LYS A 28 -11.57 1.57 -5.88
CA LYS A 28 -12.66 1.94 -4.96
C LYS A 28 -13.79 0.91 -4.96
N LEU A 29 -13.71 -0.11 -5.82
CA LEU A 29 -14.73 -1.11 -6.03
C LEU A 29 -14.35 -2.39 -5.30
N ILE A 30 -15.28 -2.96 -4.53
CA ILE A 30 -15.07 -4.21 -3.77
C ILE A 30 -14.71 -5.35 -4.73
N ASP A 31 -15.40 -5.44 -5.87
CA ASP A 31 -15.22 -6.51 -6.87
C ASP A 31 -13.81 -6.54 -7.49
N ASP A 32 -13.11 -5.41 -7.47
CA ASP A 32 -11.75 -5.30 -8.03
C ASP A 32 -10.65 -5.62 -7.00
N VAL A 33 -10.98 -5.69 -5.70
CA VAL A 33 -9.98 -5.79 -4.62
C VAL A 33 -9.07 -7.01 -4.81
N GLU A 34 -9.66 -8.19 -5.01
CA GLU A 34 -8.89 -9.43 -5.16
C GLU A 34 -7.98 -9.38 -6.41
N ALA A 35 -8.51 -8.86 -7.53
CA ALA A 35 -7.74 -8.72 -8.77
C ALA A 35 -6.56 -7.74 -8.62
N ILE A 36 -6.73 -6.64 -7.87
CA ILE A 36 -5.66 -5.70 -7.57
C ILE A 36 -4.61 -6.33 -6.65
N LEU A 37 -5.01 -7.08 -5.60
CA LEU A 37 -4.05 -7.75 -4.72
C LEU A 37 -3.26 -8.85 -5.44
N LYS A 38 -3.87 -9.57 -6.40
CA LYS A 38 -3.13 -10.49 -7.28
C LYS A 38 -2.04 -9.76 -8.07
N LYS A 39 -2.30 -8.54 -8.55
CA LYS A 39 -1.29 -7.71 -9.24
C LYS A 39 -0.18 -7.26 -8.28
N VAL A 40 -0.50 -6.94 -7.03
CA VAL A 40 0.50 -6.62 -5.98
C VAL A 40 1.47 -7.78 -5.81
N VAL A 41 0.95 -9.00 -5.61
CA VAL A 41 1.77 -10.22 -5.49
C VAL A 41 2.57 -10.49 -6.76
N TYR A 42 1.96 -10.30 -7.94
CA TYR A 42 2.66 -10.44 -9.21
C TYR A 42 3.88 -9.51 -9.29
N TYR A 43 3.73 -8.21 -9.07
CA TYR A 43 4.87 -7.28 -9.15
C TYR A 43 5.93 -7.57 -8.08
N GLN A 44 5.52 -7.94 -6.86
CA GLN A 44 6.44 -8.36 -5.82
C GLN A 44 7.27 -9.58 -6.27
N SER A 45 6.63 -10.59 -6.90
CA SER A 45 7.31 -11.79 -7.40
C SER A 45 8.35 -11.50 -8.48
N GLN A 46 8.20 -10.37 -9.20
CA GLN A 46 9.15 -9.90 -10.22
C GLN A 46 10.28 -9.05 -9.63
N GLY A 47 10.37 -8.92 -8.30
CA GLY A 47 11.43 -8.15 -7.62
C GLY A 47 11.15 -6.66 -7.48
N TYR A 48 9.94 -6.18 -7.82
CA TYR A 48 9.56 -4.80 -7.56
C TYR A 48 9.20 -4.59 -6.09
N TYR A 49 9.46 -3.37 -5.61
CA TYR A 49 8.90 -2.92 -4.35
C TYR A 49 7.45 -2.50 -4.57
N VAL A 50 6.54 -3.00 -3.74
CA VAL A 50 5.14 -2.60 -3.76
C VAL A 50 4.76 -2.11 -2.36
N VAL A 51 4.37 -0.85 -2.26
CA VAL A 51 4.09 -0.18 -0.97
C VAL A 51 2.75 0.53 -1.02
N GLY A 52 1.99 0.48 0.06
CA GLY A 52 0.62 0.95 0.03
C GLY A 52 -0.18 0.56 1.26
N TYR A 53 -1.51 0.61 1.11
CA TYR A 53 -2.45 0.22 2.14
C TYR A 53 -3.64 -0.57 1.57
N VAL A 54 -4.27 -1.31 2.48
CA VAL A 54 -5.59 -1.93 2.32
C VAL A 54 -6.41 -1.48 3.51
N ILE A 55 -7.60 -0.93 3.28
CA ILE A 55 -8.49 -0.51 4.37
C ILE A 55 -9.36 -1.67 4.84
N TYR A 56 -9.94 -1.54 6.03
CA TYR A 56 -10.77 -2.58 6.65
C TYR A 56 -11.95 -3.00 5.76
N GLU A 57 -12.63 -2.04 5.14
CA GLU A 57 -13.77 -2.24 4.25
C GLU A 57 -13.47 -3.16 3.05
N ALA A 58 -12.21 -3.22 2.61
CA ALA A 58 -11.78 -4.12 1.55
C ALA A 58 -11.94 -5.60 1.92
N GLY A 59 -12.03 -5.92 3.22
CA GLY A 59 -12.29 -7.27 3.72
C GLY A 59 -13.58 -7.89 3.18
N LYS A 60 -14.57 -7.07 2.81
CA LYS A 60 -15.81 -7.56 2.17
C LYS A 60 -15.58 -8.28 0.84
N ALA A 61 -14.44 -8.05 0.18
CA ALA A 61 -14.11 -8.80 -1.03
C ALA A 61 -13.82 -10.29 -0.77
N PHE A 62 -13.55 -10.66 0.49
CA PHE A 62 -13.20 -12.04 0.89
C PHE A 62 -14.26 -12.67 1.80
N GLU A 63 -14.92 -11.86 2.62
CA GLU A 63 -15.97 -12.31 3.54
C GLU A 63 -17.14 -11.34 3.52
N ASN A 64 -18.22 -11.73 2.85
CA ASN A 64 -19.40 -10.89 2.66
C ASN A 64 -20.15 -10.60 3.98
N ASN A 65 -19.96 -11.42 5.01
CA ASN A 65 -20.61 -11.25 6.31
C ASN A 65 -19.98 -10.14 7.18
N PHE A 66 -18.89 -9.52 6.75
CA PHE A 66 -18.30 -8.41 7.49
C PHE A 66 -19.23 -7.18 7.53
N SER A 67 -19.43 -6.65 8.73
CA SER A 67 -20.14 -5.40 8.96
C SER A 67 -19.21 -4.23 8.68
N VAL A 68 -19.37 -3.59 7.52
CA VAL A 68 -18.54 -2.44 7.11
C VAL A 68 -19.43 -1.24 6.76
N LYS A 69 -18.87 -0.03 6.86
CA LYS A 69 -19.56 1.17 6.39
C LYS A 69 -19.63 1.15 4.86
N THR A 70 -20.82 1.35 4.30
CA THR A 70 -21.07 1.27 2.85
C THR A 70 -20.60 2.49 2.08
N PHE A 71 -20.37 3.62 2.76
CA PHE A 71 -19.86 4.84 2.16
C PHE A 71 -18.46 5.13 2.69
N PRO A 72 -17.44 5.27 1.82
CA PRO A 72 -16.12 5.71 2.25
C PRO A 72 -16.23 7.13 2.81
N LEU A 73 -15.69 7.36 4.00
CA LEU A 73 -15.77 8.66 4.69
C LEU A 73 -15.20 9.82 3.87
N SER A 74 -14.32 9.55 2.90
CA SER A 74 -13.64 10.59 2.10
C SER A 74 -13.35 10.16 0.65
N GLY A 75 -14.11 9.22 0.09
CA GLY A 75 -13.91 8.75 -1.30
C GLY A 75 -12.54 8.10 -1.53
N GLU A 76 -11.95 7.52 -0.49
CA GLU A 76 -10.65 6.85 -0.49
C GLU A 76 -10.70 5.56 -1.32
N TYR A 77 -9.52 5.06 -1.70
CA TYR A 77 -9.40 3.75 -2.33
C TYR A 77 -9.53 2.66 -1.26
N LEU A 78 -10.18 1.54 -1.60
CA LEU A 78 -10.18 0.35 -0.74
C LEU A 78 -8.78 -0.26 -0.65
N VAL A 79 -8.08 -0.23 -1.78
CA VAL A 79 -6.70 -0.68 -1.94
C VAL A 79 -5.95 0.40 -2.70
N TYR A 80 -4.76 0.78 -2.21
CA TYR A 80 -3.87 1.70 -2.91
C TYR A 80 -2.42 1.29 -2.71
N PHE A 81 -1.77 0.87 -3.79
CA PHE A 81 -0.36 0.55 -3.83
C PHE A 81 0.35 1.29 -4.95
N THR A 82 1.61 1.60 -4.71
CA THR A 82 2.56 2.08 -5.71
C THR A 82 3.64 1.02 -5.92
N VAL A 83 4.00 0.81 -7.19
CA VAL A 83 5.06 -0.12 -7.61
C VAL A 83 6.31 0.69 -7.95
N HIS A 84 7.46 0.24 -7.47
CA HIS A 84 8.75 0.91 -7.64
C HIS A 84 9.83 -0.10 -8.01
N SER A 85 10.68 0.24 -8.98
CA SER A 85 11.87 -0.54 -9.33
C SER A 85 13.01 -0.33 -8.34
N GLU A 86 13.01 0.80 -7.63
CA GLU A 86 14.06 1.18 -6.69
C GLU A 86 13.45 1.82 -5.43
N VAL A 87 14.25 1.85 -4.37
CA VAL A 87 13.90 2.48 -3.09
C VAL A 87 15.13 3.20 -2.53
N LYS A 88 14.94 4.41 -2.01
CA LYS A 88 16.01 5.13 -1.31
C LYS A 88 16.03 4.66 0.15
N LYS A 89 17.21 4.27 0.63
CA LYS A 89 17.45 3.84 2.00
C LYS A 89 18.19 4.93 2.75
N ASN A 90 17.62 5.38 3.87
CA ASN A 90 18.23 6.34 4.77
C ASN A 90 18.35 5.71 6.17
N PRO A 91 19.41 6.04 6.94
CA PRO A 91 19.43 5.71 8.36
C PRO A 91 18.29 6.43 9.07
N PHE A 92 17.59 5.71 9.94
CA PHE A 92 16.59 6.29 10.84
C PHE A 92 17.25 6.58 12.18
N LEU A 93 17.39 7.87 12.52
CA LEU A 93 17.97 8.29 13.79
C LEU A 93 17.00 7.93 14.93
N LEU A 94 17.36 6.92 15.72
CA LEU A 94 16.73 6.70 17.02
C LEU A 94 17.22 7.80 17.95
N ILE A 95 16.36 8.79 18.23
CA ILE A 95 16.62 9.75 19.30
C ILE A 95 16.41 8.98 20.61
N THR A 96 17.47 8.42 21.17
CA THR A 96 17.47 7.91 22.55
C THR A 96 17.24 9.11 23.47
N ARG A 97 16.10 9.10 24.17
CA ARG A 97 15.81 10.01 25.28
C ARG A 97 16.52 9.56 26.54
#